data_AF-A0A838U0W2-F1
#
_entry.id   AF-A0A838U0W2-F1
#
_cell.length_a   1.000
_cell.length_b   1.000
_cell.length_c   1.000
_cell.angle_alpha   90.00
_cell.angle_beta   90.00
_cell.angle_gamma   90.00
#
_symmetry.space_group_name_H-M   'P 1'
#
loop_
_entity.id
_entity.type
_entity.pdbx_description
1 polymer ?
#
loop_
_entity_poly.entity_id
_entity_poly.type
_entity_poly.pdbx_seq_one_letter_code
_entity_poly.pdbx_strand_id
1 'polypeptide(L)'
;MSTNHYDIKKLCILSKLEIEESEFPKTSEKIKEVILFFNKLDEFELDEDEVIPENYVKLEKKIDDLRDDIPNINLKSNDSDNKKDISFNFHNKKNGFVIGPRI
;
A
#
# COMPACT_ATOMS: atom_id res chain seq x y z
N MET A 1 -12.82 -19.32 13.16
CA MET A 1 -11.78 -18.52 13.86
C MET A 1 -12.45 -17.34 14.53
N SER A 2 -12.29 -17.16 15.84
CA SER A 2 -12.83 -15.99 16.55
C SER A 2 -11.93 -14.79 16.28
N THR A 3 -12.35 -13.85 15.42
CA THR A 3 -11.68 -12.54 15.31
C THR A 3 -11.88 -11.81 16.63
N ASN A 4 -10.83 -11.82 17.45
CA ASN A 4 -10.87 -11.23 18.77
C ASN A 4 -10.80 -9.70 18.63
N HIS A 5 -11.42 -8.97 19.54
CA HIS A 5 -11.30 -7.51 19.64
C HIS A 5 -9.82 -7.04 19.61
N TYR A 6 -8.91 -7.87 20.14
CA TYR A 6 -7.46 -7.69 20.08
C TYR A 6 -6.88 -7.67 18.66
N ASP A 7 -7.41 -8.50 17.75
CA ASP A 7 -6.90 -8.62 16.38
C ASP A 7 -7.23 -7.36 15.57
N ILE A 8 -8.43 -6.81 15.75
CA ILE A 8 -8.84 -5.54 15.11
C ILE A 8 -7.96 -4.39 15.60
N LYS A 9 -7.75 -4.30 16.92
CA LYS A 9 -6.87 -3.28 17.49
C LYS A 9 -5.45 -3.38 16.94
N LYS A 10 -4.92 -4.60 16.81
CA LYS A 10 -3.60 -4.84 16.22
C LYS A 10 -3.55 -4.43 14.75
N LEU A 11 -4.58 -4.74 13.97
CA LEU A 11 -4.69 -4.32 12.56
C LEU A 11 -4.68 -2.80 12.44
N CYS A 12 -5.43 -2.08 13.28
CA CYS A 12 -5.44 -0.61 13.33
C CYS A 12 -4.06 -0.02 13.61
N ILE A 13 -3.31 -0.61 14.55
CA ILE A 13 -1.95 -0.16 14.89
C ILE A 13 -0.98 -0.35 13.71
N LEU A 14 -1.07 -1.48 13.01
CA LEU A 14 -0.22 -1.80 11.87
C LEU A 14 -0.53 -0.90 10.67
N SER A 15 -1.81 -0.60 10.43
CA SER A 15 -2.27 0.24 9.33
C SER A 15 -2.23 1.74 9.61
N LYS A 16 -1.91 2.15 10.85
CA LYS A 16 -1.97 3.55 11.32
C LYS A 16 -3.36 4.15 11.19
N LEU A 17 -4.40 3.34 11.39
CA LEU A 17 -5.79 3.77 11.43
C LEU A 17 -6.23 4.01 12.87
N GLU A 18 -6.84 5.16 13.10
CA GLU A 18 -7.51 5.48 14.34
C GLU A 18 -9.02 5.24 14.13
N ILE A 19 -9.56 4.28 14.87
CA ILE A 19 -10.98 3.89 14.81
C ILE A 19 -11.52 3.94 16.23
N GLU A 20 -12.74 4.44 16.39
CA GLU A 20 -13.40 4.45 17.70
C GLU A 20 -13.72 3.03 18.17
N GLU A 21 -13.54 2.74 19.46
CA GLU A 21 -13.80 1.40 20.01
C GLU A 21 -15.26 0.96 19.83
N SER A 22 -16.19 1.92 19.76
CA SER A 22 -17.61 1.71 19.44
C SER A 22 -17.83 1.05 18.08
N GLU A 23 -16.93 1.27 17.12
CA GLU A 23 -17.03 0.75 15.75
C GLU A 23 -16.36 -0.62 15.58
N PHE A 24 -15.63 -1.11 16.58
CA PHE A 24 -14.88 -2.37 16.48
C PHE A 24 -15.78 -3.59 16.22
N PRO A 25 -16.96 -3.74 16.85
CA PRO A 25 -17.83 -4.88 16.57
C PRO A 25 -18.28 -4.92 15.10
N LYS A 26 -18.75 -3.78 14.58
CA LYS A 26 -19.20 -3.64 13.19
C LYS A 26 -18.06 -3.88 12.20
N THR A 27 -16.87 -3.40 12.52
CA THR A 27 -15.68 -3.59 11.68
C THR A 27 -15.23 -5.05 11.67
N SER A 28 -15.27 -5.71 12.83
CA SER A 28 -14.97 -7.14 12.96
C SER A 28 -15.92 -8.02 12.15
N GLU A 29 -17.22 -7.71 12.16
CA GLU A 29 -18.22 -8.43 11.36
C GLU A 29 -17.97 -8.29 9.86
N LYS A 30 -17.69 -7.07 9.39
CA LYS A 30 -17.35 -6.84 7.97
C LYS A 30 -16.07 -7.57 7.55
N ILE A 31 -15.04 -7.54 8.39
CA ILE A 31 -13.80 -8.26 8.12
C ILE A 31 -14.05 -9.76 8.05
N LYS A 32 -14.88 -10.32 8.94
CA LYS A 32 -15.30 -11.73 8.87
C LYS A 32 -16.03 -12.05 7.57
N GLU A 33 -16.95 -11.21 7.14
CA GLU A 33 -17.68 -11.39 5.88
C GLU A 33 -16.72 -11.45 4.69
N VAL A 34 -15.77 -10.51 4.64
CA VAL A 34 -14.75 -10.46 3.58
C VAL A 34 -13.86 -11.71 3.62
N ILE A 35 -13.39 -12.13 4.80
CA ILE A 35 -12.58 -13.36 4.93
C ILE A 35 -13.38 -14.59 4.47
N LEU A 36 -14.65 -14.69 4.87
CA LEU A 36 -15.52 -15.80 4.44
C LEU A 36 -15.75 -15.80 2.93
N PHE A 37 -15.84 -14.62 2.32
CA PHE A 37 -15.92 -14.50 0.86
C PHE A 37 -14.66 -15.04 0.19
N PHE A 38 -13.47 -14.68 0.69
CA PHE A 38 -12.20 -15.21 0.16
C PHE A 38 -12.04 -16.70 0.37
N ASN A 39 -12.43 -17.25 1.53
CA ASN A 39 -12.36 -18.68 1.79
C ASN A 39 -13.20 -19.51 0.81
N LYS A 40 -14.29 -18.94 0.25
CA LYS A 40 -15.08 -19.61 -0.81
C LYS A 40 -14.35 -19.62 -2.16
N LEU A 41 -13.40 -18.72 -2.37
CA LEU A 41 -12.52 -18.72 -3.55
C LEU A 41 -11.35 -19.71 -3.38
N ASP A 42 -10.99 -20.06 -2.15
CA ASP A 42 -10.00 -21.10 -1.87
C ASP A 42 -10.57 -22.53 -2.03
N GLU A 43 -11.89 -22.68 -2.21
CA GLU A 43 -12.53 -23.97 -2.53
C GLU A 43 -12.35 -24.39 -4.00
N PHE A 44 -11.77 -23.53 -4.84
CA PHE A 44 -11.36 -23.92 -6.19
C PHE A 44 -10.03 -24.68 -6.11
N GLU A 45 -9.97 -25.85 -6.75
CA GLU A 45 -8.72 -26.60 -6.88
C GLU A 45 -7.66 -25.69 -7.53
N LEU A 46 -6.62 -25.37 -6.78
CA LEU A 46 -5.41 -24.77 -7.33
C LEU A 46 -4.77 -25.86 -8.20
N ASP A 47 -4.97 -25.79 -9.51
CA ASP A 47 -4.18 -26.58 -10.45
C ASP A 47 -2.70 -26.31 -10.12
N GLU A 48 -1.92 -27.35 -9.82
CA GLU A 48 -0.50 -27.26 -9.44
C GLU A 48 0.38 -26.57 -10.52
N ASP A 49 -0.20 -26.31 -11.70
CA ASP A 49 0.36 -25.56 -12.81
C ASP A 49 0.02 -24.05 -12.76
N GLU A 50 -0.21 -23.45 -11.59
CA GLU A 50 -0.37 -22.00 -11.45
C GLU A 50 0.81 -21.28 -12.10
N VAL A 51 0.56 -20.75 -13.30
CA VAL A 51 1.49 -19.97 -14.09
C VAL A 51 1.83 -18.74 -13.26
N ILE A 52 3.04 -18.75 -12.68
CA ILE A 52 3.61 -17.59 -12.00
C ILE A 52 3.43 -16.39 -12.94
N PRO A 53 2.61 -15.39 -12.57
CA PRO A 53 2.35 -14.26 -13.44
C PRO A 53 3.68 -13.64 -13.87
N GLU A 54 3.81 -13.19 -15.12
CA GLU A 54 5.05 -12.53 -15.59
C GLU A 54 5.44 -11.33 -14.71
N ASN A 55 4.49 -10.77 -13.96
CA ASN A 55 4.67 -9.69 -12.98
C ASN A 55 5.13 -10.13 -11.58
N TYR A 56 5.37 -11.43 -11.34
CA TYR A 56 5.94 -11.87 -10.07
C TYR A 56 7.36 -11.33 -9.97
N VAL A 57 7.63 -10.52 -8.94
CA VAL A 57 8.93 -9.87 -8.74
C VAL A 57 9.97 -10.95 -8.48
N LYS A 58 10.67 -11.40 -9.53
CA LYS A 58 11.84 -12.26 -9.39
C LYS A 58 12.87 -11.50 -8.56
N LEU A 59 13.32 -12.12 -7.46
CA LEU A 59 14.38 -11.56 -6.62
C LEU A 59 15.67 -11.34 -7.40
N GLU A 60 15.88 -12.13 -8.46
CA GLU A 60 17.01 -12.00 -9.38
C GLU A 60 16.63 -11.13 -10.57
N LYS A 61 17.27 -9.96 -10.67
CA LYS A 61 17.21 -9.10 -11.85
C LYS A 61 18.33 -9.47 -12.82
N LYS A 62 18.08 -9.40 -14.12
CA LYS A 62 19.13 -9.55 -15.13
C LYS A 62 20.11 -8.39 -14.98
N ILE A 63 21.39 -8.64 -15.29
CA ILE A 63 22.44 -7.60 -15.29
C ILE A 63 22.05 -6.45 -16.22
N ASP A 64 21.39 -6.76 -17.33
CA ASP A 64 20.92 -5.78 -18.32
C ASP A 64 19.74 -4.91 -17.82
N ASP A 65 19.08 -5.29 -16.72
CA ASP A 65 17.97 -4.54 -16.09
C ASP A 65 18.45 -3.59 -14.98
N LEU A 66 19.78 -3.46 -14.78
CA LEU A 66 20.35 -2.53 -13.81
C LEU A 66 20.24 -1.09 -14.31
N ARG A 67 19.92 -0.17 -13.40
CA ARG A 67 19.89 1.27 -13.70
C ARG A 67 21.31 1.80 -13.85
N ASP A 68 21.58 2.51 -14.93
CA ASP A 68 22.83 3.26 -15.10
C ASP A 68 23.02 4.33 -14.03
N ASP A 69 24.27 4.58 -13.64
CA ASP A 69 24.63 5.64 -12.68
C ASP A 69 24.70 7.02 -13.35
N ILE A 70 23.62 7.38 -14.06
CA ILE A 70 23.47 8.65 -14.75
C ILE A 70 22.43 9.49 -13.98
N PRO A 71 22.74 10.75 -13.62
CA PRO A 71 21.78 11.61 -12.94
C PRO A 71 20.62 11.97 -13.88
N ASN A 72 19.40 11.61 -13.48
CA ASN A 72 18.19 12.07 -14.16
C ASN A 72 17.66 13.33 -13.47
N ILE A 73 17.97 14.50 -14.03
CA ILE A 73 17.71 15.83 -13.43
C ILE A 73 16.26 16.30 -13.67
N ASN A 74 15.47 15.56 -14.45
CA ASN A 74 14.14 15.99 -14.88
C ASN A 74 13.04 15.55 -13.90
N LEU A 75 12.65 16.47 -13.03
CA LEU A 75 11.26 16.60 -12.54
C LEU A 75 10.49 17.69 -13.32
N LYS A 76 10.94 18.02 -14.54
CA LYS A 76 10.28 18.98 -15.44
C LYS A 76 9.61 18.24 -16.58
N SER A 77 8.29 18.41 -16.72
CA SER A 77 7.50 17.90 -17.84
C SER A 77 7.85 18.67 -19.12
N ASN A 78 8.55 18.02 -20.03
CA ASN A 78 8.81 18.56 -21.36
C ASN A 78 7.67 18.20 -22.31
N ASP A 79 6.43 18.62 -22.02
CA ASP A 79 5.38 18.76 -23.03
C ASP A 79 4.25 19.71 -22.56
N SER A 80 4.18 20.87 -23.22
CA SER A 80 3.03 21.77 -23.41
C SER A 80 2.29 22.39 -22.19
N ASP A 81 2.44 23.71 -22.05
CA ASP A 81 1.47 24.74 -21.61
C ASP A 81 0.61 24.62 -20.34
N ASN A 82 0.77 23.60 -19.50
CA ASN A 82 0.15 23.58 -18.17
C ASN A 82 1.20 23.34 -17.09
N LYS A 83 1.83 24.43 -16.63
CA LYS A 83 2.67 24.47 -15.42
C LYS A 83 1.86 24.05 -14.19
N LYS A 84 1.76 22.75 -13.94
CA LYS A 84 1.56 22.21 -12.61
C LYS A 84 2.87 21.55 -12.24
N ASP A 85 3.73 22.31 -11.56
CA ASP A 85 4.78 21.72 -10.75
C ASP A 85 4.13 20.56 -9.99
N ILE A 86 4.70 19.36 -10.05
CA ILE A 86 4.37 18.28 -9.10
C ILE A 86 5.01 18.69 -7.76
N SER A 87 4.62 19.86 -7.27
CA SER A 87 4.85 20.29 -5.93
C SER A 87 3.89 19.44 -5.12
N PHE A 88 4.43 18.47 -4.39
CA PHE A 88 3.67 17.85 -3.33
C PHE A 88 3.19 18.98 -2.42
N ASN A 89 1.87 19.24 -2.44
CA ASN A 89 1.30 20.35 -1.72
C ASN A 89 1.07 19.94 -0.26
N PHE A 90 2.15 19.98 0.52
CA PHE A 90 2.06 19.76 1.95
C PHE A 90 1.54 21.03 2.63
N HIS A 91 0.49 20.88 3.44
CA HIS A 91 -0.14 21.96 4.20
C HIS A 91 0.79 22.57 5.26
N ASN A 92 1.83 21.85 5.65
CA ASN A 92 2.71 22.10 6.79
C ASN A 92 4.17 22.29 6.34
N LYS A 93 4.46 23.31 5.53
CA LYS A 93 5.83 23.63 5.08
C LYS A 93 6.44 24.82 5.81
N LYS A 94 7.72 24.73 6.17
CA LYS A 94 8.53 25.87 6.63
C LYS A 94 9.97 25.68 6.22
N ASN A 95 10.58 26.70 5.59
CA ASN A 95 11.99 26.73 5.19
C ASN A 95 12.45 25.49 4.38
N GLY A 96 11.59 24.94 3.51
CA GLY A 96 11.91 23.76 2.71
C GLY A 96 11.65 22.41 3.38
N PHE A 97 11.18 22.40 4.64
CA PHE A 97 10.87 21.18 5.39
C PHE A 97 9.35 20.98 5.55
N VAL A 98 8.92 19.71 5.60
CA VAL A 98 7.57 19.31 6.03
C VAL A 98 7.60 19.15 7.56
N ILE A 99 6.78 19.92 8.28
CA ILE A 99 6.80 19.96 9.75
C ILE A 99 5.78 18.97 10.31
N GLY A 100 6.25 17.92 11.00
CA GLY A 100 5.39 17.01 11.76
C GLY A 100 5.60 17.11 13.27
N PRO A 101 4.79 16.39 14.07
CA PRO A 101 5.09 16.11 15.46
C PRO A 101 6.49 15.49 15.60
N ARG A 102 7.19 15.81 16.69
CA ARG A 102 8.51 15.25 16.98
C ARG A 102 8.35 13.77 17.36
N ILE A 103 9.16 12.91 16.74
CA ILE A 103 9.27 11.46 17.00
C ILE A 103 10.21 11.23 18.18
#